data_AF-A0A7C9KCG6-F1
#
_entry.id   AF-A0A7C9KCG6-F1
#
_cell.length_a   1.000
_cell.length_b   1.000
_cell.length_c   1.000
_cell.angle_alpha   90.00
_cell.angle_beta   90.00
_cell.angle_gamma   90.00
#
_symmetry.space_group_name_H-M   'P 1'
#
loop_
_entity.id
_entity.type
_entity.pdbx_description
1 polymer ?
#
loop_
_entity_poly.entity_id
_entity_poly.type
_entity_poly.pdbx_seq_one_letter_code
_entity_poly.pdbx_strand_id
1 'polypeptide(L)'
;MPSAWRSRPFVETADVQGAANDEPAEPVFGDGLFRQKRKKGKYRVVSPPIPALEAPVADTHAHVQMLADPAAELARCAVHGVGFVACVVDPSEDGDDRGYGELAGWREGATARAGAYADGVRGQMAGERETTEGGSERDEAAVSAVPACDLLGLRVPDVRFIVGVHPHNAKDYEGASGRLRELLADPRTAALGEIGLDYHYDLSPRDVQRQVFRDQIRLAKEAGLPIALHVREAHDDAFAILGEEGFPAAGTLLHCFNLDEVEVARWVEAGCFVAFGGPLTFKAADDVRRAAARVPRNRLLTETDSPYMTPEPMRGMPCGPAHTVFTAACLAEVLGCTAGAQRQQLLERLMANARGLLDRAPTAWQLAYGKGDDTR
;
A
#
# COMPACT_ATOMS: atom_id res chain seq x y z
N MET A 1 16.45 -30.64 -30.00
CA MET A 1 16.24 -31.79 -29.09
C MET A 1 15.98 -31.25 -27.69
N PRO A 2 15.01 -31.81 -26.94
CA PRO A 2 13.90 -30.99 -26.48
C PRO A 2 13.73 -30.91 -24.96
N SER A 3 13.02 -29.86 -24.55
CA SER A 3 12.07 -29.79 -23.42
C SER A 3 12.54 -30.20 -22.02
N ALA A 4 12.65 -29.21 -21.12
CA ALA A 4 12.25 -29.35 -19.71
C ALA A 4 12.28 -28.00 -18.98
N TRP A 5 11.47 -27.03 -19.40
CA TRP A 5 11.02 -25.97 -18.49
C TRP A 5 9.49 -26.00 -18.50
N ARG A 6 8.96 -27.05 -17.86
CA ARG A 6 7.55 -27.09 -17.49
C ARG A 6 7.38 -26.17 -16.30
N SER A 7 6.66 -25.09 -16.55
CA SER A 7 5.85 -24.35 -15.59
C SER A 7 5.48 -25.19 -14.37
N ARG A 8 5.93 -24.73 -13.19
CA ARG A 8 5.26 -25.07 -11.94
C ARG A 8 4.26 -23.95 -11.69
N PRO A 9 2.96 -24.24 -11.55
CA PRO A 9 1.98 -23.21 -11.24
C PRO A 9 2.29 -22.67 -9.83
N PHE A 10 2.48 -21.36 -9.75
CA PHE A 10 2.45 -20.63 -8.49
C PHE A 10 1.01 -20.68 -7.96
N VAL A 11 0.90 -20.67 -6.63
CA VAL A 11 -0.32 -20.97 -5.87
C VAL A 11 -1.49 -20.12 -6.34
N GLU A 12 -2.54 -20.81 -6.79
CA GLU A 12 -3.89 -20.35 -7.10
C GLU A 12 -4.36 -19.33 -6.04
N THR A 13 -4.36 -18.05 -6.39
CA THR A 13 -5.16 -17.05 -5.68
C THR A 13 -6.58 -17.22 -6.19
N ALA A 14 -7.49 -17.47 -5.25
CA ALA A 14 -8.90 -17.75 -5.49
C ALA A 14 -9.52 -16.80 -6.52
N ASP A 15 -10.34 -17.38 -7.39
CA ASP A 15 -11.18 -16.75 -8.40
C ASP A 15 -11.76 -15.41 -7.93
N VAL A 16 -11.30 -14.32 -8.53
CA VAL A 16 -11.97 -13.02 -8.44
C VAL A 16 -12.84 -12.86 -9.68
N GLN A 17 -13.95 -13.60 -9.72
CA GLN A 17 -15.13 -13.27 -10.53
C GLN A 17 -16.35 -14.11 -10.12
N GLY A 18 -17.35 -13.45 -9.55
CA GLY A 18 -18.76 -13.78 -9.79
C GLY A 18 -19.34 -15.07 -9.21
N ALA A 19 -18.71 -15.71 -8.21
CA ALA A 19 -19.40 -16.65 -7.34
C ALA A 19 -19.62 -15.98 -5.98
N ALA A 20 -20.88 -15.78 -5.58
CA ALA A 20 -21.22 -15.55 -4.19
C ALA A 20 -20.84 -16.82 -3.42
N ASN A 21 -19.57 -16.92 -3.03
CA ASN A 21 -19.14 -17.92 -2.07
C ASN A 21 -19.86 -17.58 -0.77
N ASP A 22 -20.70 -18.49 -0.30
CA ASP A 22 -21.31 -18.53 1.04
C ASP A 22 -20.24 -18.68 2.16
N GLU A 23 -19.03 -18.16 1.95
CA GLU A 23 -18.10 -17.98 3.06
C GLU A 23 -18.64 -16.85 3.94
N PRO A 24 -18.80 -17.07 5.25
CA PRO A 24 -19.24 -16.02 6.15
C PRO A 24 -18.26 -14.85 6.04
N ALA A 25 -18.80 -13.63 5.90
CA ALA A 25 -18.01 -12.41 5.86
C ALA A 25 -16.97 -12.43 6.98
N GLU A 26 -15.72 -12.13 6.64
CA GLU A 26 -14.65 -12.11 7.63
C GLU A 26 -14.99 -11.12 8.75
N PRO A 27 -14.75 -11.49 10.01
CA PRO A 27 -15.14 -10.65 11.14
C PRO A 27 -14.35 -9.34 11.16
N VAL A 28 -15.06 -8.24 11.42
CA VAL A 28 -14.44 -6.95 11.75
C VAL A 28 -14.03 -6.96 13.22
N PHE A 29 -12.75 -6.77 13.50
CA PHE A 29 -12.24 -6.73 14.87
C PHE A 29 -12.21 -5.29 15.41
N GLY A 30 -12.91 -5.05 16.50
CA GLY A 30 -13.02 -3.74 17.16
C GLY A 30 -11.84 -3.41 18.09
N ASP A 31 -10.60 -3.74 17.71
CA ASP A 31 -9.40 -3.45 18.50
C ASP A 31 -8.15 -3.25 17.62
N GLY A 32 -7.03 -2.91 18.28
CA GLY A 32 -5.73 -2.67 17.66
C GLY A 32 -4.92 -3.91 17.31
N LEU A 33 -5.44 -5.13 17.49
CA LEU A 33 -4.61 -6.34 17.47
C LEU A 33 -4.55 -6.98 16.08
N PHE A 34 -3.34 -7.35 15.67
CA PHE A 34 -3.14 -8.20 14.49
C PHE A 34 -3.57 -9.63 14.79
N ARG A 35 -4.18 -10.30 13.80
CA ARG A 35 -4.67 -11.67 13.92
C ARG A 35 -4.21 -12.50 12.75
N GLN A 36 -4.12 -13.81 12.97
CA GLN A 36 -3.84 -14.81 11.96
C GLN A 36 -5.03 -15.77 11.89
N LYS A 37 -5.58 -15.95 10.68
CA LYS A 37 -6.64 -16.93 10.42
C LYS A 37 -6.15 -18.35 10.71
N ARG A 38 -6.99 -19.14 11.37
CA ARG A 38 -6.78 -20.55 11.70
C ARG A 38 -7.87 -21.40 11.06
N LYS A 39 -7.66 -22.72 11.08
CA LYS A 39 -8.65 -23.69 10.61
C LYS A 39 -9.99 -23.48 11.33
N LYS A 40 -11.08 -23.78 10.61
CA LYS A 40 -12.47 -23.73 11.13
C LYS A 40 -12.90 -22.33 11.58
N GLY A 41 -12.50 -21.28 10.86
CA GLY A 41 -12.93 -19.89 11.12
C GLY A 41 -12.43 -19.30 12.44
N LYS A 42 -11.42 -19.90 13.07
CA LYS A 42 -10.81 -19.37 14.30
C LYS A 42 -9.75 -18.34 13.95
N TYR A 43 -9.50 -17.41 14.87
CA TYR A 43 -8.45 -16.41 14.74
C TYR A 43 -7.56 -16.48 15.97
N ARG A 44 -6.24 -16.40 15.75
CA ARG A 44 -5.27 -16.27 16.83
C ARG A 44 -4.67 -14.89 16.76
N VAL A 45 -4.61 -14.18 17.88
CA VAL A 45 -3.85 -12.95 17.95
C VAL A 45 -2.38 -13.22 17.60
N VAL A 46 -1.79 -12.35 16.80
CA VAL A 46 -0.36 -12.43 16.47
C VAL A 46 0.40 -11.92 17.70
N SER A 47 0.96 -12.86 18.45
CA SER A 47 1.84 -12.56 19.56
C SER A 47 3.18 -11.99 19.04
N PRO A 48 3.88 -11.20 19.87
CA PRO A 48 5.19 -10.68 19.62
C PRO A 48 6.22 -11.69 19.07
N PRO A 49 7.19 -11.20 18.28
CA PRO A 49 7.40 -9.79 17.96
C PRO A 49 6.51 -9.31 16.81
N ILE A 50 5.55 -8.42 17.12
CA ILE A 50 5.02 -7.45 16.16
C ILE A 50 6.19 -6.48 15.95
N PRO A 51 6.54 -6.12 14.70
CA PRO A 51 7.68 -5.24 14.47
C PRO A 51 7.52 -3.91 15.21
N ALA A 52 8.32 -3.71 16.26
CA ALA A 52 8.49 -2.41 16.89
C ALA A 52 9.49 -1.61 16.05
N LEU A 53 8.98 -0.66 15.29
CA LEU A 53 9.75 0.20 14.39
C LEU A 53 10.18 1.48 15.12
N GLU A 54 11.36 2.01 14.82
CA GLU A 54 11.90 3.21 15.48
C GLU A 54 11.34 4.52 14.92
N ALA A 55 10.71 4.47 13.74
CA ALA A 55 10.12 5.64 13.11
C ALA A 55 8.80 5.27 12.40
N PRO A 56 7.91 6.25 12.17
CA PRO A 56 6.68 6.04 11.44
C PRO A 56 6.90 5.57 10.01
N VAL A 57 5.97 4.77 9.50
CA VAL A 57 5.97 4.24 8.13
C VAL A 57 4.78 4.76 7.33
N ALA A 58 4.89 4.62 6.01
CA ALA A 58 3.86 5.04 5.06
C ALA A 58 3.31 3.81 4.34
N ASP A 59 2.00 3.78 4.16
CA ASP A 59 1.36 2.92 3.18
C ASP A 59 1.09 3.74 1.92
N THR A 60 1.88 3.54 0.88
CA THR A 60 1.76 4.32 -0.36
C THR A 60 0.68 3.81 -1.31
N HIS A 61 -0.07 2.79 -0.92
CA HIS A 61 -1.13 2.24 -1.75
C HIS A 61 -2.13 1.35 -0.97
N ALA A 62 -3.35 1.84 -0.79
CA ALA A 62 -4.44 1.09 -0.20
C ALA A 62 -5.81 1.50 -0.77
N HIS A 63 -6.72 0.56 -0.97
CA HIS A 63 -8.13 0.81 -1.24
C HIS A 63 -8.92 0.88 0.07
N VAL A 64 -8.73 1.97 0.81
CA VAL A 64 -9.30 2.13 2.15
C VAL A 64 -10.83 2.05 2.13
N GLN A 65 -11.47 2.53 1.06
CA GLN A 65 -12.92 2.47 0.82
C GLN A 65 -13.47 1.05 0.66
N MET A 66 -12.63 0.08 0.31
CA MET A 66 -13.03 -1.33 0.14
C MET A 66 -12.98 -2.10 1.46
N LEU A 67 -12.41 -1.52 2.52
CA LEU A 67 -12.33 -2.15 3.83
C LEU A 67 -13.68 -2.10 4.54
N ALA A 68 -13.99 -3.15 5.30
CA ALA A 68 -15.27 -3.28 5.98
C ALA A 68 -15.52 -2.19 7.04
N ASP A 69 -14.47 -1.66 7.67
CA ASP A 69 -14.52 -0.50 8.57
C ASP A 69 -13.27 0.37 8.37
N PRO A 70 -13.30 1.32 7.42
CA PRO A 70 -12.16 2.20 7.12
C PRO A 70 -11.65 2.96 8.34
N ALA A 71 -12.56 3.42 9.21
CA ALA A 71 -12.22 4.19 10.40
C ALA A 71 -11.50 3.33 11.45
N ALA A 72 -11.91 2.07 11.63
CA ALA A 72 -11.20 1.13 12.48
C ALA A 72 -9.78 0.84 11.94
N GLU A 73 -9.62 0.67 10.63
CA GLU A 73 -8.30 0.39 10.04
C GLU A 73 -7.35 1.58 10.14
N LEU A 74 -7.84 2.81 9.99
CA LEU A 74 -7.06 4.03 10.25
C LEU A 74 -6.75 4.22 11.75
N ALA A 75 -7.62 3.77 12.67
CA ALA A 75 -7.29 3.74 14.09
C ALA A 75 -6.15 2.75 14.37
N ARG A 76 -6.13 1.57 13.72
CA ARG A 76 -5.00 0.63 13.81
C ARG A 76 -3.71 1.23 13.26
N CYS A 77 -3.78 2.03 12.19
CA CYS A 77 -2.62 2.76 11.68
C CYS A 77 -1.99 3.67 12.74
N ALA A 78 -2.80 4.45 13.44
CA ALA A 78 -2.35 5.34 14.52
C ALA A 78 -1.64 4.56 15.64
N VAL A 79 -2.15 3.37 15.96
CA VAL A 79 -1.62 2.46 16.99
C VAL A 79 -0.33 1.75 16.56
N HIS A 80 -0.12 1.51 15.27
CA HIS A 80 1.07 0.79 14.79
C HIS A 80 2.13 1.69 14.17
N GLY A 81 1.96 3.01 14.26
CA GLY A 81 2.94 3.98 13.74
C GLY A 81 2.90 4.13 12.22
N VAL A 82 1.76 3.87 11.58
CA VAL A 82 1.55 4.23 10.17
C VAL A 82 1.06 5.68 10.12
N GLY A 83 1.91 6.58 9.63
CA GLY A 83 1.69 8.03 9.69
C GLY A 83 1.19 8.66 8.39
N PHE A 84 1.15 7.90 7.31
CA PHE A 84 0.73 8.34 5.99
C PHE A 84 0.10 7.18 5.23
N VAL A 85 -1.05 7.42 4.58
CA VAL A 85 -1.74 6.45 3.72
C VAL A 85 -2.12 7.14 2.40
N ALA A 86 -1.80 6.51 1.27
CA ALA A 86 -2.34 6.93 -0.03
C ALA A 86 -3.50 6.00 -0.41
N CYS A 87 -4.71 6.57 -0.45
CA CYS A 87 -5.93 5.87 -0.81
C CYS A 87 -6.14 5.91 -2.32
N VAL A 88 -6.31 4.76 -2.96
CA VAL A 88 -6.60 4.69 -4.39
C VAL A 88 -8.10 4.71 -4.64
N VAL A 89 -8.54 5.48 -5.64
CA VAL A 89 -9.93 5.61 -6.04
C VAL A 89 -10.04 5.48 -7.57
N ASP A 90 -10.90 4.59 -8.04
CA ASP A 90 -11.23 4.46 -9.46
C ASP A 90 -12.63 5.06 -9.74
N PRO A 91 -12.73 6.21 -10.43
CA PRO A 91 -14.01 6.87 -10.69
C PRO A 91 -14.95 6.07 -11.61
N SER A 92 -14.47 5.01 -12.27
CA SER A 92 -15.31 4.12 -13.06
C SER A 92 -16.02 3.05 -12.22
N GLU A 93 -15.52 2.75 -11.02
CA GLU A 93 -16.02 1.69 -10.15
C GLU A 93 -16.61 2.20 -8.83
N ASP A 94 -15.96 3.20 -8.21
CA ASP A 94 -16.23 3.62 -6.84
C ASP A 94 -17.50 4.51 -6.69
N GLY A 95 -18.18 4.86 -7.78
CA GLY A 95 -19.34 5.76 -7.75
C GLY A 95 -18.98 7.19 -7.32
N ASP A 96 -19.99 8.05 -7.19
CA ASP A 96 -19.74 9.51 -7.18
C ASP A 96 -18.92 10.03 -5.99
N ASP A 97 -19.05 9.43 -4.79
CA ASP A 97 -18.43 9.95 -3.56
C ASP A 97 -17.74 8.92 -2.66
N ARG A 98 -17.77 7.62 -3.00
CA ARG A 98 -17.20 6.58 -2.13
C ARG A 98 -15.69 6.81 -1.98
N GLY A 99 -15.24 6.75 -0.74
CA GLY A 99 -13.87 7.04 -0.35
C GLY A 99 -13.52 8.53 -0.29
N TYR A 100 -13.74 9.27 -1.38
CA TYR A 100 -13.30 10.66 -1.49
C TYR A 100 -14.08 11.62 -0.58
N GLY A 101 -15.40 11.43 -0.47
CA GLY A 101 -16.28 12.22 0.39
C GLY A 101 -16.30 11.77 1.85
N GLU A 102 -15.88 10.54 2.13
CA GLU A 102 -16.05 9.89 3.44
C GLU A 102 -14.85 10.10 4.39
N LEU A 103 -13.73 10.63 3.87
CA LEU A 103 -12.47 10.76 4.60
C LEU A 103 -12.62 11.47 5.95
N ALA A 104 -13.42 12.55 6.01
CA ALA A 104 -13.61 13.29 7.26
C ALA A 104 -14.24 12.40 8.35
N GLY A 105 -15.28 11.64 7.99
CA GLY A 105 -15.94 10.69 8.89
C GLY A 105 -15.02 9.54 9.28
N TRP A 106 -14.20 9.04 8.36
CA TRP A 106 -13.21 8.01 8.68
C TRP A 106 -12.17 8.51 9.69
N ARG A 107 -11.66 9.73 9.52
CA ARG A 107 -10.66 10.32 10.43
C ARG A 107 -11.23 10.62 11.81
N GLU A 108 -12.45 11.16 11.87
CA GLU A 108 -13.16 11.40 13.13
C GLU A 108 -13.39 10.08 13.87
N GLY A 109 -13.94 9.08 13.18
CA GLY A 109 -14.17 7.76 13.73
C GLY A 109 -12.87 7.05 14.15
N ALA A 110 -11.78 7.23 13.42
CA ALA A 110 -10.48 6.66 13.78
C ALA A 110 -9.92 7.31 15.06
N THR A 111 -10.00 8.65 15.14
CA THR A 111 -9.54 9.43 16.29
C THR A 111 -10.30 9.03 17.56
N ALA A 112 -11.62 8.83 17.46
CA ALA A 112 -12.44 8.38 18.58
C ALA A 112 -12.08 6.97 19.10
N ARG A 113 -11.49 6.11 18.27
CA ARG A 113 -11.18 4.71 18.60
C ARG A 113 -9.72 4.47 18.97
N ALA A 114 -8.79 5.31 18.51
CA ALA A 114 -7.34 5.09 18.61
C ALA A 114 -6.87 4.84 20.06
N GLY A 115 -7.38 5.60 21.03
CA GLY A 115 -7.05 5.41 22.46
C GLY A 115 -7.43 4.03 22.98
N ALA A 116 -8.68 3.60 22.75
CA ALA A 116 -9.16 2.30 23.18
C ALA A 116 -8.39 1.14 22.49
N TYR A 117 -8.03 1.31 21.22
CA TYR A 117 -7.26 0.32 20.48
C TYR A 117 -5.84 0.20 21.03
N ALA A 118 -5.19 1.33 21.34
CA ALA A 118 -3.88 1.37 21.97
C ALA A 118 -3.88 0.66 23.33
N ASP A 119 -4.89 0.92 24.17
CA ASP A 119 -5.02 0.27 25.47
C ASP A 119 -5.20 -1.25 25.35
N GLY A 120 -5.95 -1.72 24.35
CA GLY A 120 -6.07 -3.14 24.02
C GLY A 120 -4.73 -3.79 23.66
N VAL A 121 -3.90 -3.09 22.87
CA VAL A 121 -2.56 -3.56 22.48
C VAL A 121 -1.62 -3.59 23.68
N ARG A 122 -1.60 -2.53 24.49
CA ARG A 122 -0.81 -2.46 25.72
C ARG A 122 -1.18 -3.57 26.71
N GLY A 123 -2.48 -3.82 26.87
CA GLY A 123 -3.01 -4.87 27.75
C GLY A 123 -2.55 -6.27 27.34
N GLN A 124 -2.56 -6.59 26.03
CA GLN A 124 -2.05 -7.87 25.55
C GLN A 124 -0.54 -8.02 25.82
N MET A 125 0.24 -6.99 25.53
CA MET A 125 1.70 -7.00 25.72
C MET A 125 2.08 -7.19 27.20
N ALA A 126 1.33 -6.57 28.11
CA ALA A 126 1.53 -6.73 29.55
C ALA A 126 1.23 -8.16 30.02
N GLY A 127 0.10 -8.73 29.59
CA GLY A 127 -0.29 -10.10 29.96
C GLY A 127 0.69 -11.16 29.46
N GLU A 128 1.31 -10.97 28.29
CA GLU A 128 2.33 -11.90 27.78
C GLU A 128 3.63 -11.83 28.62
N ARG A 129 4.06 -10.64 29.08
CA ARG A 129 5.24 -10.49 29.95
C ARG A 129 5.07 -11.24 31.27
N GLU A 130 3.92 -11.11 31.92
CA GLU A 130 3.62 -11.81 33.19
C GLU A 130 3.64 -13.34 33.02
N THR A 131 3.25 -13.88 31.86
CA THR A 131 3.32 -15.34 31.60
C THR A 131 4.74 -15.85 31.33
N THR A 132 5.65 -14.98 30.88
CA THR A 132 7.05 -15.35 30.55
C THR A 132 8.02 -15.23 31.72
N GLU A 133 7.70 -14.50 32.78
CA GLU A 133 8.57 -14.35 33.98
C GLU A 133 8.68 -15.64 34.83
N GLY A 134 8.04 -16.75 34.42
CA GLY A 134 8.19 -18.07 35.02
C GLY A 134 9.37 -18.92 34.49
N GLY A 135 10.25 -18.41 33.63
CA GLY A 135 11.32 -19.22 33.02
C GLY A 135 12.59 -18.46 32.60
N SER A 136 13.65 -18.63 33.40
CA SER A 136 15.10 -18.41 33.16
C SER A 136 15.57 -17.16 32.40
N GLU A 137 16.37 -16.37 33.10
CA GLU A 137 17.25 -15.27 32.67
C GLU A 137 17.72 -15.34 31.21
N ARG A 138 17.42 -14.30 30.43
CA ARG A 138 18.13 -13.96 29.18
C ARG A 138 18.33 -12.45 29.04
N ASP A 139 19.61 -12.10 28.94
CA ASP A 139 20.30 -10.96 28.32
C ASP A 139 19.66 -9.56 28.34
N GLU A 140 20.36 -8.66 29.04
CA GLU A 140 20.20 -7.19 29.07
C GLU A 140 20.51 -6.49 27.73
N ALA A 141 19.86 -6.91 26.65
CA ALA A 141 19.80 -6.16 25.39
C ALA A 141 18.33 -5.86 25.01
N ALA A 142 17.48 -5.62 26.01
CA ALA A 142 16.17 -5.03 25.81
C ALA A 142 16.36 -3.55 25.42
N VAL A 143 16.68 -3.31 24.14
CA VAL A 143 16.48 -2.02 23.51
C VAL A 143 15.08 -1.57 23.90
N SER A 144 14.99 -0.37 24.47
CA SER A 144 13.74 0.33 24.79
C SER A 144 12.88 0.41 23.54
N ALA A 145 12.16 -0.68 23.24
CA ALA A 145 11.17 -0.73 22.20
C ALA A 145 10.03 0.11 22.74
N VAL A 146 10.01 1.39 22.37
CA VAL A 146 8.80 2.19 22.46
C VAL A 146 7.74 1.34 21.80
N PRO A 147 6.68 0.94 22.53
CA PRO A 147 5.60 0.21 21.93
C PRO A 147 5.18 0.98 20.68
N ALA A 148 4.95 0.29 19.55
CA ALA A 148 4.51 0.96 18.32
C ALA A 148 3.31 1.91 18.57
N CYS A 149 2.54 1.62 19.63
CA CYS A 149 1.39 2.36 20.12
C CYS A 149 1.59 3.82 20.54
N ASP A 150 2.77 4.41 20.49
CA ASP A 150 2.92 5.83 20.86
C ASP A 150 3.88 6.64 19.96
N LEU A 151 4.41 6.07 18.86
CA LEU A 151 5.36 6.76 17.96
C LEU A 151 4.83 8.09 17.42
N LEU A 152 3.51 8.16 17.19
CA LEU A 152 2.81 9.32 16.65
C LEU A 152 1.91 9.99 17.69
N GLY A 153 1.99 9.62 18.97
CA GLY A 153 1.04 10.06 20.00
C GLY A 153 -0.42 9.75 19.62
N LEU A 154 -0.65 8.59 18.97
CA LEU A 154 -1.95 8.14 18.46
C LEU A 154 -2.59 9.05 17.40
N ARG A 155 -1.80 9.89 16.72
CA ARG A 155 -2.28 10.67 15.57
C ARG A 155 -2.68 9.74 14.42
N VAL A 156 -3.92 9.87 13.94
CA VAL A 156 -4.42 9.21 12.73
C VAL A 156 -3.56 9.62 11.53
N PRO A 157 -3.23 8.69 10.60
CA PRO A 157 -2.41 9.00 9.43
C PRO A 157 -2.99 10.16 8.60
N ASP A 158 -2.09 10.91 7.97
CA ASP A 158 -2.49 11.78 6.86
C ASP A 158 -2.90 10.90 5.69
N VAL A 159 -4.04 11.22 5.06
CA VAL A 159 -4.55 10.47 3.91
C VAL A 159 -4.54 11.37 2.68
N ARG A 160 -3.95 10.87 1.61
CA ARG A 160 -3.93 11.49 0.28
C ARG A 160 -4.56 10.55 -0.72
N PHE A 161 -5.03 11.07 -1.86
CA PHE A 161 -5.66 10.24 -2.88
C PHE A 161 -4.77 10.03 -4.09
N ILE A 162 -4.87 8.85 -4.68
CA ILE A 162 -4.40 8.52 -6.02
C ILE A 162 -5.67 8.21 -6.82
N VAL A 163 -5.89 8.90 -7.93
CA VAL A 163 -7.12 8.76 -8.71
C VAL A 163 -6.82 8.46 -10.17
N GLY A 164 -7.44 7.42 -10.72
CA GLY A 164 -7.15 6.92 -12.06
C GLY A 164 -8.07 5.77 -12.43
N VAL A 165 -8.13 5.44 -13.72
CA VAL A 165 -8.92 4.30 -14.22
C VAL A 165 -7.99 3.11 -14.42
N HIS A 166 -8.20 2.06 -13.62
CA HIS A 166 -7.40 0.84 -13.61
C HIS A 166 -7.54 0.10 -14.96
N PRO A 167 -6.52 -0.64 -15.44
CA PRO A 167 -6.59 -1.38 -16.72
C PRO A 167 -7.80 -2.33 -16.84
N HIS A 168 -8.29 -2.89 -15.74
CA HIS A 168 -9.52 -3.70 -15.75
C HIS A 168 -10.73 -2.92 -16.25
N ASN A 169 -10.78 -1.63 -15.93
CA ASN A 169 -11.90 -0.73 -16.19
C ASN A 169 -11.65 0.18 -17.42
N ALA A 170 -10.60 -0.08 -18.20
CA ALA A 170 -10.23 0.75 -19.35
C ALA A 170 -11.37 0.92 -20.38
N LYS A 171 -12.21 -0.10 -20.56
CA LYS A 171 -13.41 -0.02 -21.43
C LYS A 171 -14.44 1.04 -20.99
N ASP A 172 -14.41 1.45 -19.72
CA ASP A 172 -15.35 2.40 -19.11
C ASP A 172 -14.74 3.81 -18.98
N TYR A 173 -13.50 4.02 -19.46
CA TYR A 173 -12.75 5.26 -19.33
C TYR A 173 -13.49 6.50 -19.87
N GLU A 174 -14.16 6.38 -21.01
CA GLU A 174 -14.85 7.52 -21.64
C GLU A 174 -15.92 8.10 -20.70
N GLY A 175 -16.71 7.24 -20.05
CA GLY A 175 -17.74 7.63 -19.09
C GLY A 175 -17.17 8.19 -17.78
N ALA A 176 -16.00 7.71 -17.35
CA ALA A 176 -15.34 8.15 -16.11
C ALA A 176 -14.45 9.40 -16.28
N SER A 177 -14.06 9.74 -17.52
CA SER A 177 -13.04 10.76 -17.82
C SER A 177 -13.35 12.16 -17.27
N GLY A 178 -14.62 12.57 -17.28
CA GLY A 178 -15.07 13.83 -16.71
C GLY A 178 -14.86 13.87 -15.19
N ARG A 179 -15.33 12.81 -14.49
CA ARG A 179 -15.19 12.68 -13.04
C ARG A 179 -13.73 12.56 -12.62
N LEU A 180 -12.92 11.82 -13.38
CA LEU A 180 -11.47 11.73 -13.17
C LEU A 180 -10.84 13.14 -13.13
N ARG A 181 -11.14 14.00 -14.11
CA ARG A 181 -10.59 15.37 -14.16
C ARG A 181 -11.03 16.20 -12.96
N GLU A 182 -12.28 16.07 -12.50
CA GLU A 182 -12.77 16.77 -11.31
C GLU A 182 -11.99 16.35 -10.04
N LEU A 183 -11.82 15.04 -9.84
CA LEU A 183 -11.11 14.51 -8.68
C LEU A 183 -9.61 14.84 -8.71
N LEU A 184 -8.98 14.81 -9.90
CA LEU A 184 -7.59 15.23 -10.05
C LEU A 184 -7.39 16.70 -9.70
N ALA A 185 -8.39 17.55 -9.92
CA ALA A 185 -8.31 18.98 -9.63
C ALA A 185 -8.40 19.29 -8.13
N ASP A 186 -8.93 18.35 -7.32
CA ASP A 186 -8.98 18.48 -5.87
C ASP A 186 -7.55 18.38 -5.27
N PRO A 187 -7.13 19.36 -4.45
CA PRO A 187 -5.82 19.38 -3.78
C PRO A 187 -5.47 18.17 -2.93
N ARG A 188 -6.43 17.33 -2.52
CA ARG A 188 -6.21 16.07 -1.78
C ARG A 188 -5.67 14.97 -2.70
N THR A 189 -5.89 15.05 -4.01
CA THR A 189 -5.29 14.13 -4.99
C THR A 189 -3.82 14.46 -5.17
N ALA A 190 -2.97 13.47 -4.92
CA ALA A 190 -1.52 13.60 -4.99
C ALA A 190 -0.93 13.03 -6.28
N ALA A 191 -1.59 12.05 -6.89
CA ALA A 191 -1.12 11.35 -8.07
C ALA A 191 -2.28 10.89 -8.96
N LEU A 192 -1.99 10.65 -10.24
CA LEU A 192 -2.91 9.99 -11.16
C LEU A 192 -2.62 8.49 -11.19
N GLY A 193 -3.57 7.66 -10.79
CA GLY A 193 -3.40 6.22 -10.63
C GLY A 193 -4.57 5.56 -9.90
N GLU A 194 -4.77 4.26 -10.01
CA GLU A 194 -3.91 3.32 -10.72
C GLU A 194 -4.13 3.33 -12.23
N ILE A 195 -3.04 3.34 -12.99
CA ILE A 195 -3.05 3.24 -14.45
C ILE A 195 -2.00 2.23 -14.91
N GLY A 196 -2.18 1.65 -16.09
CA GLY A 196 -1.18 0.77 -16.67
C GLY A 196 -1.80 -0.37 -17.45
N LEU A 197 -1.29 -1.58 -17.28
CA LEU A 197 -1.64 -2.75 -18.08
C LEU A 197 -1.74 -4.00 -17.21
N ASP A 198 -2.81 -4.77 -17.40
CA ASP A 198 -3.00 -6.09 -16.79
C ASP A 198 -3.33 -7.11 -17.88
N TYR A 199 -2.35 -7.96 -18.21
CA TYR A 199 -2.47 -9.03 -19.20
C TYR A 199 -2.77 -10.40 -18.59
N HIS A 200 -2.91 -10.44 -17.26
CA HIS A 200 -3.23 -11.67 -16.54
C HIS A 200 -4.73 -11.95 -16.60
N TYR A 201 -5.57 -10.94 -16.31
CA TYR A 201 -7.03 -11.11 -16.32
C TYR A 201 -7.70 -10.65 -17.61
N ASP A 202 -7.11 -9.70 -18.36
CA ASP A 202 -7.65 -9.18 -19.62
C ASP A 202 -9.13 -8.73 -19.53
N LEU A 203 -9.52 -8.09 -18.42
CA LEU A 203 -10.92 -7.63 -18.18
C LEU A 203 -11.37 -6.46 -19.05
N SER A 204 -10.41 -5.82 -19.72
CA SER A 204 -10.60 -4.90 -20.84
C SER A 204 -9.68 -5.29 -22.00
N PRO A 205 -10.08 -5.06 -23.26
CA PRO A 205 -9.24 -5.36 -24.43
C PRO A 205 -7.88 -4.68 -24.34
N ARG A 206 -6.80 -5.40 -24.68
CA ARG A 206 -5.42 -4.91 -24.51
C ARG A 206 -5.12 -3.62 -25.29
N ASP A 207 -5.69 -3.47 -26.49
CA ASP A 207 -5.59 -2.25 -27.29
C ASP A 207 -6.26 -1.06 -26.59
N VAL A 208 -7.42 -1.28 -25.96
CA VAL A 208 -8.11 -0.30 -25.13
C VAL A 208 -7.28 0.05 -23.89
N GLN A 209 -6.73 -0.94 -23.18
CA GLN A 209 -5.86 -0.71 -22.02
C GLN A 209 -4.66 0.19 -22.40
N ARG A 210 -3.97 -0.13 -23.50
CA ARG A 210 -2.81 0.65 -23.98
C ARG A 210 -3.21 2.09 -24.34
N GLN A 211 -4.35 2.28 -24.99
CA GLN A 211 -4.82 3.62 -25.36
C GLN A 211 -5.18 4.45 -24.12
N VAL A 212 -5.94 3.88 -23.19
CA VAL A 212 -6.32 4.54 -21.93
C VAL A 212 -5.10 4.84 -21.06
N PHE A 213 -4.10 3.95 -21.03
CA PHE A 213 -2.85 4.19 -20.33
C PHE A 213 -2.13 5.43 -20.90
N ARG A 214 -2.02 5.55 -22.23
CA ARG A 214 -1.42 6.73 -22.88
C ARG A 214 -2.17 8.01 -22.55
N ASP A 215 -3.50 7.99 -22.62
CA ASP A 215 -4.32 9.17 -22.37
C ASP A 215 -4.20 9.66 -20.93
N GLN A 216 -4.13 8.73 -19.97
CA GLN A 216 -3.90 9.04 -18.58
C GLN A 216 -2.45 9.53 -18.30
N ILE A 217 -1.43 9.00 -18.99
CA ILE A 217 -0.06 9.55 -18.91
C ILE A 217 -0.04 11.01 -19.39
N ARG A 218 -0.71 11.31 -20.51
CA ARG A 218 -0.81 12.67 -21.05
C ARG A 218 -1.52 13.61 -20.07
N LEU A 219 -2.62 13.15 -19.48
CA LEU A 219 -3.35 13.90 -18.46
C LEU A 219 -2.51 14.16 -17.21
N ALA A 220 -1.73 13.19 -16.73
CA ALA A 220 -0.84 13.38 -15.59
C ALA A 220 0.22 14.46 -15.86
N LYS A 221 0.81 14.46 -17.07
CA LYS A 221 1.77 15.48 -17.50
C LYS A 221 1.12 16.87 -17.60
N GLU A 222 -0.09 16.95 -18.16
CA GLU A 222 -0.89 18.18 -18.22
C GLU A 222 -1.16 18.73 -16.80
N ALA A 223 -1.59 17.85 -15.90
CA ALA A 223 -1.91 18.20 -14.52
C ALA A 223 -0.68 18.46 -13.64
N GLY A 224 0.52 18.11 -14.11
CA GLY A 224 1.75 18.17 -13.33
C GLY A 224 1.74 17.23 -12.13
N LEU A 225 1.07 16.07 -12.24
CA LEU A 225 0.95 15.06 -11.20
C LEU A 225 1.89 13.88 -11.48
N PRO A 226 2.45 13.22 -10.44
CA PRO A 226 3.07 11.92 -10.60
C PRO A 226 2.02 10.88 -11.00
N ILE A 227 2.48 9.74 -11.54
CA ILE A 227 1.62 8.59 -11.82
C ILE A 227 1.91 7.42 -10.88
N ALA A 228 0.89 6.64 -10.55
CA ALA A 228 1.02 5.33 -9.90
C ALA A 228 0.61 4.22 -10.87
N LEU A 229 1.54 3.30 -11.11
CA LEU A 229 1.45 2.27 -12.13
C LEU A 229 0.99 0.94 -11.56
N HIS A 230 -0.03 0.35 -12.17
CA HIS A 230 -0.31 -1.09 -12.09
C HIS A 230 0.19 -1.78 -13.35
N VAL A 231 1.11 -2.74 -13.19
CA VAL A 231 1.67 -3.49 -14.31
C VAL A 231 1.71 -4.96 -13.94
N ARG A 232 0.96 -5.78 -14.66
CA ARG A 232 0.91 -7.23 -14.43
C ARG A 232 1.05 -7.98 -15.73
N GLU A 233 2.12 -8.78 -15.83
CA GLU A 233 2.48 -9.55 -17.03
C GLU A 233 2.60 -8.70 -18.32
N ALA A 234 2.87 -7.40 -18.17
CA ALA A 234 2.85 -6.41 -19.24
C ALA A 234 3.98 -5.37 -19.16
N HIS A 235 5.08 -5.68 -18.44
CA HIS A 235 6.15 -4.70 -18.18
C HIS A 235 6.84 -4.18 -19.44
N ASP A 236 7.06 -5.03 -20.45
CA ASP A 236 7.69 -4.60 -21.70
C ASP A 236 6.84 -3.55 -22.43
N ASP A 237 5.55 -3.80 -22.57
CA ASP A 237 4.62 -2.89 -23.23
C ASP A 237 4.44 -1.60 -22.42
N ALA A 238 4.31 -1.70 -21.10
CA ALA A 238 4.16 -0.54 -20.22
C ALA A 238 5.40 0.37 -20.29
N PHE A 239 6.60 -0.23 -20.25
CA PHE A 239 7.85 0.49 -20.34
C PHE A 239 8.04 1.14 -21.72
N ALA A 240 7.69 0.43 -22.81
CA ALA A 240 7.72 0.98 -24.16
C ALA A 240 6.78 2.20 -24.31
N ILE A 241 5.54 2.10 -23.80
CA ILE A 241 4.58 3.20 -23.81
C ILE A 241 5.12 4.42 -23.07
N LEU A 242 5.72 4.24 -21.89
CA LEU A 242 6.33 5.35 -21.14
C LEU A 242 7.58 5.91 -21.84
N GLY A 243 8.32 5.09 -22.58
CA GLY A 243 9.41 5.55 -23.43
C GLY A 243 8.95 6.43 -24.59
N GLU A 244 7.77 6.13 -25.17
CA GLU A 244 7.17 6.89 -26.26
C GLU A 244 6.45 8.17 -25.79
N GLU A 245 5.62 8.06 -24.75
CA GLU A 245 4.89 9.19 -24.19
C GLU A 245 5.79 10.09 -23.34
N GLY A 246 6.88 9.56 -22.81
CA GLY A 246 7.72 10.21 -21.81
C GLY A 246 7.18 10.08 -20.39
N PHE A 247 8.09 9.78 -19.46
CA PHE A 247 7.80 9.71 -18.03
C PHE A 247 7.38 11.09 -17.48
N PRO A 248 6.35 11.18 -16.62
CA PRO A 248 5.99 12.43 -15.96
C PRO A 248 7.13 13.00 -15.13
N ALA A 249 7.44 14.28 -15.32
CA ALA A 249 8.49 14.98 -14.57
C ALA A 249 8.23 15.03 -13.05
N ALA A 250 6.96 14.93 -12.65
CA ALA A 250 6.54 14.92 -11.25
C ALA A 250 6.81 13.58 -10.54
N GLY A 251 7.12 12.51 -11.28
CA GLY A 251 7.46 11.20 -10.74
C GLY A 251 6.61 10.05 -11.28
N THR A 252 7.10 8.83 -11.07
CA THR A 252 6.44 7.59 -11.47
C THR A 252 6.65 6.57 -10.35
N LEU A 253 5.54 6.07 -9.81
CA LEU A 253 5.50 5.02 -8.79
C LEU A 253 5.15 3.70 -9.47
N LEU A 254 6.03 2.70 -9.35
CA LEU A 254 5.73 1.32 -9.68
C LEU A 254 5.18 0.63 -8.42
N HIS A 255 3.85 0.50 -8.37
CA HIS A 255 3.14 -0.15 -7.28
C HIS A 255 3.29 -1.68 -7.38
N CYS A 256 3.24 -2.34 -6.23
CA CYS A 256 3.23 -3.79 -6.03
C CYS A 256 4.30 -4.54 -6.81
N PHE A 257 5.54 -4.04 -6.78
CA PHE A 257 6.61 -4.71 -7.49
C PHE A 257 6.91 -6.08 -6.88
N ASN A 258 6.75 -7.13 -7.68
CA ASN A 258 6.86 -8.52 -7.25
C ASN A 258 7.66 -9.42 -8.23
N LEU A 259 8.48 -8.80 -9.09
CA LEU A 259 9.38 -9.49 -10.02
C LEU A 259 10.83 -9.49 -9.51
N ASP A 260 11.79 -9.78 -10.39
CA ASP A 260 13.19 -9.96 -10.06
C ASP A 260 14.04 -8.68 -10.16
N GLU A 261 15.32 -8.81 -9.79
CA GLU A 261 16.30 -7.73 -9.83
C GLU A 261 16.67 -7.25 -11.24
N VAL A 262 16.44 -8.07 -12.27
CA VAL A 262 16.72 -7.72 -13.67
C VAL A 262 15.63 -6.78 -14.16
N GLU A 263 14.38 -7.13 -13.90
CA GLU A 263 13.23 -6.32 -14.27
C GLU A 263 13.23 -4.98 -13.53
N VAL A 264 13.47 -4.94 -12.22
CA VAL A 264 13.43 -3.68 -11.45
C VAL A 264 14.49 -2.67 -11.93
N ALA A 265 15.61 -3.15 -12.49
CA ALA A 265 16.74 -2.32 -12.87
C ALA A 265 16.35 -1.26 -13.91
N ARG A 266 15.59 -1.62 -14.95
CA ARG A 266 15.17 -0.66 -15.99
C ARG A 266 14.25 0.43 -15.44
N TRP A 267 13.36 0.10 -14.49
CA TRP A 267 12.46 1.06 -13.86
C TRP A 267 13.21 2.02 -12.94
N VAL A 268 14.19 1.50 -12.19
CA VAL A 268 15.08 2.32 -11.36
C VAL A 268 15.94 3.26 -12.22
N GLU A 269 16.48 2.77 -13.33
CA GLU A 269 17.27 3.58 -14.28
C GLU A 269 16.42 4.69 -14.93
N ALA A 270 15.14 4.44 -15.17
CA ALA A 270 14.18 5.45 -15.60
C ALA A 270 13.76 6.44 -14.49
N GLY A 271 14.27 6.26 -13.26
CA GLY A 271 14.02 7.16 -12.13
C GLY A 271 12.71 6.91 -11.40
N CYS A 272 12.09 5.73 -11.57
CA CYS A 272 10.87 5.37 -10.87
C CYS A 272 11.10 5.16 -9.36
N PHE A 273 10.07 5.47 -8.57
CA PHE A 273 9.92 4.92 -7.23
C PHE A 273 9.36 3.51 -7.33
N VAL A 274 9.75 2.64 -6.41
CA VAL A 274 9.31 1.24 -6.38
C VAL A 274 8.77 0.94 -4.99
N ALA A 275 7.51 0.55 -4.95
CA ALA A 275 6.86 0.13 -3.72
C ALA A 275 6.83 -1.40 -3.62
N PHE A 276 7.03 -1.87 -2.39
CA PHE A 276 6.93 -3.28 -2.04
C PHE A 276 5.81 -3.46 -1.03
N GLY A 277 4.95 -4.45 -1.29
CA GLY A 277 3.86 -4.86 -0.42
C GLY A 277 4.13 -6.17 0.31
N GLY A 278 3.06 -6.84 0.76
CA GLY A 278 3.15 -8.10 1.48
C GLY A 278 3.95 -9.23 0.82
N PRO A 279 4.02 -9.37 -0.53
CA PRO A 279 4.87 -10.37 -1.19
C PRO A 279 6.32 -10.40 -0.75
N LEU A 280 6.88 -9.25 -0.37
CA LEU A 280 8.26 -9.15 0.11
C LEU A 280 8.51 -10.10 1.30
N THR A 281 7.48 -10.28 2.14
CA THR A 281 7.51 -11.13 3.35
C THR A 281 7.31 -12.61 3.05
N PHE A 282 6.89 -12.98 1.83
CA PHE A 282 6.55 -14.37 1.53
C PHE A 282 7.81 -15.22 1.46
N LYS A 283 7.76 -16.42 2.06
CA LYS A 283 8.93 -17.31 2.18
C LYS A 283 9.62 -17.58 0.85
N ALA A 284 8.85 -17.77 -0.23
CA ALA A 284 9.38 -18.09 -1.56
C ALA A 284 9.79 -16.87 -2.42
N ALA A 285 9.61 -15.64 -1.92
CA ALA A 285 9.83 -14.42 -2.70
C ALA A 285 11.29 -13.92 -2.65
N ASP A 286 12.27 -14.81 -2.85
CA ASP A 286 13.69 -14.43 -2.84
C ASP A 286 14.02 -13.43 -3.95
N ASP A 287 13.38 -13.56 -5.11
CA ASP A 287 13.57 -12.66 -6.26
C ASP A 287 13.12 -11.24 -5.94
N VAL A 288 11.96 -11.10 -5.27
CA VAL A 288 11.42 -9.82 -4.81
C VAL A 288 12.37 -9.16 -3.80
N ARG A 289 12.96 -9.94 -2.89
CA ARG A 289 13.95 -9.42 -1.92
C ARG A 289 15.24 -8.97 -2.61
N ARG A 290 15.72 -9.69 -3.63
CA ARG A 290 16.88 -9.26 -4.42
C ARG A 290 16.58 -7.99 -5.22
N ALA A 291 15.37 -7.87 -5.76
CA ALA A 291 14.91 -6.65 -6.40
C ALA A 291 14.88 -5.46 -5.42
N ALA A 292 14.30 -5.63 -4.23
CA ALA A 292 14.26 -4.59 -3.20
C ALA A 292 15.68 -4.11 -2.81
N ALA A 293 16.65 -5.02 -2.71
CA ALA A 293 18.04 -4.68 -2.45
C ALA A 293 18.72 -3.88 -3.58
N ARG A 294 18.18 -3.94 -4.80
CA ARG A 294 18.69 -3.20 -5.98
C ARG A 294 18.18 -1.76 -6.06
N VAL A 295 17.04 -1.46 -5.44
CA VAL A 295 16.43 -0.13 -5.51
C VAL A 295 17.17 0.87 -4.60
N PRO A 296 17.55 2.06 -5.11
CA PRO A 296 18.13 3.11 -4.30
C PRO A 296 17.24 3.52 -3.12
N ARG A 297 17.83 3.75 -1.94
CA ARG A 297 17.10 4.10 -0.71
C ARG A 297 16.19 5.32 -0.86
N ASN A 298 16.51 6.26 -1.75
CA ASN A 298 15.69 7.45 -2.04
C ASN A 298 14.55 7.21 -3.05
N ARG A 299 14.34 5.95 -3.47
CA ARG A 299 13.27 5.53 -4.40
C ARG A 299 12.42 4.38 -3.84
N LEU A 300 12.81 3.82 -2.69
CA LEU A 300 12.07 2.77 -2.01
C LEU A 300 10.83 3.32 -1.30
N LEU A 301 9.73 2.59 -1.43
CA LEU A 301 8.46 2.83 -0.75
C LEU A 301 7.89 1.51 -0.20
N THR A 302 6.95 1.63 0.72
CA THR A 302 6.20 0.51 1.31
C THR A 302 4.72 0.70 1.08
N GLU A 303 3.99 -0.40 1.02
CA GLU A 303 2.53 -0.38 0.86
C GLU A 303 1.88 -1.65 1.41
N THR A 304 0.55 -1.73 1.31
CA THR A 304 -0.19 -2.97 1.58
C THR A 304 -0.92 -3.53 0.37
N ASP A 305 -1.36 -2.68 -0.57
CA ASP A 305 -2.39 -3.04 -1.54
C ASP A 305 -3.69 -3.50 -0.85
N SER A 306 -4.01 -2.94 0.32
CA SER A 306 -5.22 -3.27 1.08
C SER A 306 -6.48 -3.17 0.21
N PRO A 307 -7.40 -4.16 0.22
CA PRO A 307 -7.54 -5.28 1.14
C PRO A 307 -6.73 -6.55 0.80
N TYR A 308 -5.87 -6.49 -0.21
CA TYR A 308 -5.18 -7.64 -0.78
C TYR A 308 -3.82 -7.94 -0.13
N MET A 309 -3.25 -9.08 -0.51
CA MET A 309 -1.82 -9.40 -0.32
C MET A 309 -1.27 -9.33 1.12
N THR A 310 -2.07 -9.67 2.13
CA THR A 310 -1.67 -9.63 3.55
C THR A 310 -0.31 -10.29 3.81
N PRO A 311 0.63 -9.60 4.48
CA PRO A 311 1.98 -10.11 4.72
C PRO A 311 1.99 -11.34 5.65
N GLU A 312 3.08 -12.10 5.62
CA GLU A 312 3.37 -13.10 6.65
C GLU A 312 3.51 -12.42 8.02
N PRO A 313 3.00 -13.03 9.12
CA PRO A 313 2.43 -14.38 9.19
C PRO A 313 0.90 -14.44 8.94
N MET A 314 0.28 -13.37 8.46
CA MET A 314 -1.18 -13.20 8.44
C MET A 314 -1.80 -13.49 7.06
N ARG A 315 -1.14 -14.29 6.22
CA ARG A 315 -1.68 -14.66 4.91
C ARG A 315 -3.05 -15.34 5.02
N GLY A 316 -3.93 -15.06 4.05
CA GLY A 316 -5.24 -15.70 3.91
C GLY A 316 -6.39 -15.02 4.67
N MET A 317 -6.22 -13.75 5.04
CA MET A 317 -7.28 -12.85 5.53
C MET A 317 -7.12 -11.47 4.88
N PRO A 318 -8.12 -10.57 4.92
CA PRO A 318 -8.02 -9.21 4.41
C PRO A 318 -6.87 -8.43 5.04
N CYS A 319 -6.21 -7.62 4.22
CA CYS A 319 -5.13 -6.74 4.62
C CYS A 319 -5.70 -5.37 5.02
N GLY A 320 -5.38 -4.85 6.20
CA GLY A 320 -5.48 -3.43 6.52
C GLY A 320 -4.14 -2.67 6.34
N PRO A 321 -4.15 -1.34 6.18
CA PRO A 321 -2.94 -0.52 5.95
C PRO A 321 -1.91 -0.62 7.07
N ALA A 322 -2.36 -0.88 8.31
CA ALA A 322 -1.49 -1.11 9.46
C ALA A 322 -0.51 -2.28 9.25
N HIS A 323 -0.81 -3.24 8.37
CA HIS A 323 0.10 -4.34 8.07
C HIS A 323 1.38 -3.92 7.35
N THR A 324 1.45 -2.70 6.80
CA THR A 324 2.67 -2.21 6.13
C THR A 324 3.90 -2.22 7.07
N VAL A 325 3.71 -2.21 8.39
CA VAL A 325 4.80 -2.35 9.38
C VAL A 325 5.57 -3.66 9.22
N PHE A 326 4.92 -4.74 8.79
CA PHE A 326 5.58 -6.02 8.52
C PHE A 326 6.42 -5.97 7.25
N THR A 327 5.90 -5.30 6.22
CA THR A 327 6.62 -5.06 4.98
C THR A 327 7.85 -4.17 5.22
N ALA A 328 7.70 -3.07 5.97
CA ALA A 328 8.79 -2.17 6.32
C ALA A 328 9.88 -2.87 7.16
N ALA A 329 9.48 -3.72 8.11
CA ALA A 329 10.42 -4.53 8.89
C ALA A 329 11.22 -5.50 8.01
N CYS A 330 10.53 -6.23 7.12
CA CYS A 330 11.19 -7.14 6.19
C CYS A 330 12.12 -6.39 5.22
N LEU A 331 11.70 -5.23 4.71
CA LEU A 331 12.53 -4.38 3.86
C LEU A 331 13.81 -3.92 4.59
N ALA A 332 13.71 -3.55 5.86
CA ALA A 332 14.87 -3.20 6.67
C ALA A 332 15.84 -4.38 6.83
N GLU A 333 15.33 -5.60 7.07
CA GLU A 333 16.14 -6.82 7.14
C GLU A 333 16.85 -7.12 5.82
N VAL A 334 16.14 -7.03 4.70
CA VAL A 334 16.70 -7.21 3.34
C VAL A 334 17.86 -6.26 3.07
N LEU A 335 17.77 -5.02 3.58
CA LEU A 335 18.80 -3.99 3.40
C LEU A 335 19.91 -4.03 4.47
N GLY A 336 19.90 -5.03 5.35
CA GLY A 336 20.87 -5.17 6.44
C GLY A 336 20.74 -4.10 7.54
N CYS A 337 19.60 -3.41 7.61
CA CYS A 337 19.32 -2.39 8.62
C CYS A 337 18.60 -3.03 9.82
N THR A 338 19.39 -3.55 10.76
CA THR A 338 18.87 -4.09 12.03
C THR A 338 18.35 -2.98 12.95
N ALA A 339 17.63 -3.37 14.00
CA ALA A 339 17.09 -2.44 15.01
C ALA A 339 18.12 -1.43 15.53
N GLY A 340 17.66 -0.21 15.82
CA GLY A 340 18.48 0.94 16.20
C GLY A 340 18.61 2.00 15.11
N ALA A 341 19.66 2.82 15.20
CA ALA A 341 19.79 4.05 14.42
C ALA A 341 19.77 3.83 12.88
N GLN A 342 20.29 2.71 12.39
CA GLN A 342 20.30 2.41 10.95
C GLN A 342 18.89 2.14 10.41
N ARG A 343 18.10 1.32 11.11
CA ARG A 343 16.69 1.09 10.75
C ARG A 343 15.88 2.37 10.89
N GLN A 344 16.09 3.15 11.95
CA GLN A 344 15.44 4.45 12.10
C GLN A 344 15.68 5.38 10.89
N GLN A 345 16.93 5.57 10.48
CA GLN A 345 17.27 6.41 9.31
C GLN A 345 16.66 5.89 8.01
N LEU A 346 16.59 4.56 7.84
CA LEU A 346 15.92 3.97 6.69
C LEU A 346 14.43 4.29 6.70
N LEU A 347 13.74 4.06 7.82
CA LEU A 347 12.30 4.30 7.96
C LEU A 347 11.96 5.79 7.74
N GLU A 348 12.75 6.70 8.32
CA GLU A 348 12.64 8.15 8.07
C GLU A 348 12.83 8.49 6.58
N ARG A 349 13.77 7.81 5.90
CA ARG A 349 13.94 7.96 4.45
C ARG A 349 12.74 7.45 3.67
N LEU A 350 12.18 6.29 4.01
CA LEU A 350 10.98 5.74 3.34
C LEU A 350 9.79 6.69 3.49
N MET A 351 9.54 7.21 4.70
CA MET A 351 8.52 8.22 4.96
C MET A 351 8.79 9.51 4.16
N ALA A 352 10.03 9.98 4.11
CA ALA A 352 10.40 11.16 3.33
C ALA A 352 10.19 10.96 1.82
N ASN A 353 10.48 9.77 1.29
CA ASN A 353 10.20 9.44 -0.12
C ASN A 353 8.69 9.47 -0.38
N ALA A 354 7.89 8.84 0.49
CA ALA A 354 6.44 8.79 0.37
C ALA A 354 5.83 10.20 0.38
N ARG A 355 6.20 11.04 1.36
CA ARG A 355 5.72 12.42 1.43
C ARG A 355 6.24 13.28 0.29
N GLY A 356 7.51 13.13 -0.09
CA GLY A 356 8.08 13.86 -1.21
C GLY A 356 7.36 13.61 -2.54
N LEU A 357 6.86 12.39 -2.74
CA LEU A 357 6.10 12.01 -3.93
C LEU A 357 4.60 12.33 -3.81
N LEU A 358 3.99 12.02 -2.66
CA LEU A 358 2.53 11.92 -2.49
C LEU A 358 1.93 12.92 -1.49
N ASP A 359 2.72 13.76 -0.82
CA ASP A 359 2.25 14.80 0.12
C ASP A 359 2.74 16.19 -0.35
N ARG A 360 2.23 16.60 -1.50
CA ARG A 360 2.73 17.74 -2.26
C ARG A 360 1.76 18.91 -2.26
N ALA A 361 2.30 20.10 -2.49
CA ALA A 361 1.49 21.29 -2.75
C ALA A 361 0.67 21.14 -4.05
N PRO A 362 -0.49 21.81 -4.15
CA PRO A 362 -1.30 21.78 -5.37
C PRO A 362 -0.54 22.29 -6.59
N THR A 363 -0.77 21.67 -7.76
CA THR A 363 -0.19 22.13 -9.03
C THR A 363 -0.86 23.41 -9.51
N ALA A 364 -0.20 24.12 -10.44
CA ALA A 364 -0.85 25.23 -11.14
C ALA A 364 -2.15 24.78 -11.85
N TRP A 365 -2.18 23.55 -12.36
CA TRP A 365 -3.37 22.96 -12.96
C TRP A 365 -4.48 22.74 -11.90
N GLN A 366 -4.17 22.13 -10.76
CA GLN A 366 -5.14 21.95 -9.68
C GLN A 366 -5.67 23.28 -9.15
N LEU A 367 -4.83 24.31 -9.05
CA LEU A 367 -5.27 25.66 -8.65
C LEU A 367 -6.17 26.33 -9.69
N ALA A 368 -6.00 26.02 -10.98
CA ALA A 368 -6.80 26.58 -12.07
C ALA A 368 -8.15 25.88 -12.25
N TYR A 369 -8.21 24.56 -11.96
CA TYR A 369 -9.38 23.72 -12.20
C TYR A 369 -10.10 23.28 -10.92
N GLY A 370 -9.48 23.45 -9.75
CA GLY A 370 -10.05 23.11 -8.45
C GLY A 370 -11.22 24.03 -8.11
N LYS A 371 -12.31 23.43 -7.60
CA LYS A 371 -13.33 24.21 -6.91
C LYS A 371 -12.69 24.69 -5.61
N GLY A 372 -12.53 26.00 -5.43
CA GLY A 372 -11.92 26.55 -4.23
C GLY A 372 -12.71 26.12 -3.00
N ASP A 373 -12.17 25.17 -2.24
CA ASP A 373 -12.68 24.83 -0.92
C ASP A 373 -11.53 24.90 0.09
N ASP A 374 -11.75 25.74 1.09
CA ASP A 374 -10.73 26.39 1.92
C ASP A 374 -10.49 25.59 3.21
N THR A 375 -10.29 24.27 3.08
CA THR A 375 -10.09 23.37 4.22
C THR A 375 -8.79 22.56 4.06
N ARG A 376 -7.68 23.19 4.44
CA ARG A 376 -6.37 22.54 4.65
C ARG A 376 -6.26 21.95 6.05
#